data_AF-T1CLU8-F1
#
_entry.id   AF-T1CLU8-F1
#
_cell.length_a   1.000
_cell.length_b   1.000
_cell.length_c   1.000
_cell.angle_alpha   90.00
_cell.angle_beta   90.00
_cell.angle_gamma   90.00
#
_symmetry.space_group_name_H-M   'P 1'
#
loop_
_entity.id
_entity.type
_entity.pdbx_description
1 polymer ?
#
loop_
_entity_poly.entity_id
_entity_poly.type
_entity_poly.pdbx_seq_one_letter_code
_entity_poly.pdbx_strand_id
1 'polypeptide(L)'
;SRLLQDTPEMRDSVGRQRKLIIFTEHRDTLNYLVTKIRGLIGSEEAVVMIHGGVKREERRKVQELFRNDPTARVLVATDAAGEGVNLQNANLMVN
;
A
#
# COMPACT_ATOMS: atom_id res chain seq x y z
N SER A 1 6.17 15.68 5.30
CA SER A 1 6.73 14.73 4.33
C SER A 1 6.05 14.98 2.99
N ARG A 2 6.80 15.31 1.92
CA ARG A 2 6.26 15.70 0.60
C ARG A 2 6.01 14.50 -0.34
N LEU A 3 6.50 13.31 0.02
CA LEU A 3 6.46 12.09 -0.80
C LEU A 3 5.06 11.52 -1.08
N LEU A 4 4.06 11.92 -0.29
CA LEU A 4 2.66 11.48 -0.45
C LEU A 4 1.74 12.65 -0.83
N GLN A 5 2.31 13.82 -1.12
CA GLN A 5 1.57 14.97 -1.60
C GLN A 5 1.31 14.80 -3.10
N ASP A 6 0.33 15.54 -3.62
CA ASP A 6 -0.07 15.51 -5.04
C ASP A 6 1.03 16.11 -5.94
N THR A 7 2.15 15.39 -6.05
CA THR A 7 3.29 15.77 -6.87
C THR A 7 3.23 15.06 -8.23
N PRO A 8 3.79 15.64 -9.30
CA PRO A 8 3.75 15.04 -10.63
C PRO A 8 4.34 13.61 -10.67
N GLU A 9 5.34 13.32 -9.82
CA GLU A 9 5.99 12.01 -9.73
C GLU A 9 5.06 10.93 -9.17
N MET A 10 4.04 11.33 -8.41
CA MET A 10 3.00 10.47 -7.87
C MET A 10 1.88 10.19 -8.89
N ARG A 11 2.01 10.66 -10.13
CA ARG A 11 1.07 10.42 -11.22
C ARG A 11 1.70 9.52 -12.30
N ASP A 12 0.90 8.62 -12.86
CA ASP A 12 1.31 7.81 -14.00
C ASP A 12 1.21 8.60 -15.32
N SER A 13 1.58 7.98 -16.45
CA SER A 13 1.56 8.62 -17.77
C SER A 13 0.17 9.06 -18.25
N VAL A 14 -0.91 8.61 -17.58
CA VAL A 14 -2.30 9.00 -17.86
C VAL A 14 -2.90 9.88 -16.76
N GLY A 15 -2.07 10.36 -15.83
CA GLY A 15 -2.44 11.33 -14.79
C GLY A 15 -3.09 10.73 -13.54
N ARG A 16 -3.19 9.40 -13.42
CA ARG A 16 -3.76 8.73 -12.24
C ARG A 16 -2.73 8.66 -11.12
N GLN A 17 -3.19 8.69 -9.87
CA GLN A 17 -2.31 8.46 -8.73
C GLN A 17 -1.66 7.08 -8.82
N ARG A 18 -0.34 7.04 -8.68
CA ARG A 18 0.45 5.82 -8.63
C ARG A 18 0.10 5.04 -7.37
N LYS A 19 0.07 3.73 -7.50
CA LYS A 19 -0.07 2.81 -6.38
C LYS A 19 1.31 2.53 -5.78
N LEU A 20 1.41 2.62 -4.45
CA LEU A 20 2.63 2.38 -3.69
C LEU A 20 2.52 1.11 -2.86
N ILE A 21 3.60 0.36 -2.78
CA ILE A 21 3.75 -0.73 -1.80
C ILE A 21 4.88 -0.37 -0.86
N ILE A 22 4.65 -0.56 0.43
CA ILE A 22 5.63 -0.35 1.49
C ILE A 22 5.81 -1.67 2.22
N PHE A 23 7.06 -2.12 2.28
CA PHE A 23 7.44 -3.28 3.07
C PHE A 23 8.05 -2.88 4.41
N THR A 24 7.85 -3.73 5.42
CA THR A 24 8.46 -3.59 6.74
C THR A 24 8.54 -4.95 7.41
N GLU A 25 9.57 -5.19 8.22
CA GLU A 25 9.70 -6.46 8.93
C GLU A 25 8.63 -6.64 10.04
N HIS A 26 8.33 -5.57 10.78
CA HIS A 26 7.56 -5.65 12.02
C HIS A 26 6.10 -5.23 11.88
N ARG A 27 5.20 -5.98 12.52
CA ARG A 27 3.76 -5.66 12.53
C ARG A 27 3.44 -4.32 13.19
N ASP A 28 4.17 -3.95 14.23
CA ASP A 28 3.95 -2.66 14.91
C ASP A 28 4.33 -1.48 14.02
N THR A 29 5.42 -1.62 13.27
CA THR A 29 5.83 -0.65 12.24
C THR A 29 4.78 -0.56 11.13
N LEU A 30 4.25 -1.69 10.68
CA LEU A 30 3.14 -1.72 9.71
C LEU A 30 1.94 -0.92 10.22
N ASN A 31 1.50 -1.17 11.45
CA ASN A 31 0.36 -0.46 12.06
C ASN A 31 0.64 1.04 12.16
N TYR A 32 1.83 1.42 12.62
CA TYR A 32 2.27 2.81 12.70
C TYR A 32 2.21 3.52 11.34
N LEU A 33 2.73 2.88 10.28
CA LEU A 33 2.73 3.43 8.93
C LEU A 33 1.30 3.59 8.39
N VAL A 34 0.44 2.58 8.59
CA VAL A 34 -0.96 2.64 8.16
C VAL A 34 -1.66 3.85 8.79
N THR A 35 -1.60 4.00 10.11
CA THR A 35 -2.21 5.13 10.82
C THR A 35 -1.65 6.47 10.33
N LYS A 36 -0.32 6.58 10.20
CA LYS A 36 0.35 7.82 9.79
C LYS A 36 -0.02 8.23 8.37
N ILE A 37 -0.05 7.28 7.44
CA ILE A 37 -0.34 7.56 6.02
C ILE A 37 -1.81 7.90 5.84
N ARG A 38 -2.73 7.17 6.51
CA ARG A 38 -4.17 7.51 6.50
C ARG A 38 -4.42 8.90 7.05
N GLY A 39 -3.80 9.26 8.17
CA GLY A 39 -3.91 10.61 8.75
C GLY A 39 -3.36 11.70 7.81
N LEU A 40 -2.27 11.42 7.09
CA LEU A 40 -1.70 12.36 6.12
C LEU A 40 -2.59 12.54 4.88
N ILE A 41 -3.22 11.44 4.42
CA ILE A 41 -4.08 11.43 3.24
C ILE A 41 -5.49 11.94 3.56
N GLY A 42 -5.96 11.74 4.80
CA GLY A 42 -7.33 12.02 5.22
C GLY A 42 -8.36 10.97 4.79
N SER A 43 -7.95 9.73 4.48
CA SER A 43 -8.85 8.63 4.12
C SER A 43 -8.33 7.30 4.63
N GLU A 44 -9.20 6.54 5.29
CA GLU A 44 -8.90 5.20 5.81
C GLU A 44 -8.76 4.18 4.67
N GLU A 45 -9.63 4.31 3.66
CA GLU A 45 -9.73 3.44 2.49
C GLU A 45 -8.51 3.59 1.56
N ALA A 46 -7.78 4.70 1.68
CA ALA A 46 -6.59 4.96 0.87
C ALA A 46 -5.42 4.02 1.16
N VAL A 47 -5.42 3.36 2.32
CA VAL A 47 -4.34 2.47 2.75
C VAL A 47 -4.90 1.11 3.15
N VAL A 48 -4.39 0.07 2.50
CA VAL A 48 -4.70 -1.33 2.81
C VAL A 48 -3.45 -2.02 3.33
N MET A 49 -3.62 -3.13 4.06
CA MET A 49 -2.49 -3.80 4.72
C MET A 49 -2.57 -5.32 4.67
N ILE A 50 -1.40 -5.98 4.61
CA ILE A 50 -1.28 -7.44 4.65
C ILE A 50 -0.15 -7.82 5.61
N HIS A 51 -0.46 -8.59 6.65
CA HIS A 51 0.55 -9.18 7.55
C HIS A 51 0.39 -10.70 7.62
N GLY A 52 1.35 -11.41 8.24
CA GLY A 52 1.39 -12.88 8.28
C GLY A 52 0.16 -13.57 8.91
N GLY A 53 -0.61 -12.84 9.72
CA GLY A 53 -1.86 -13.34 10.32
C GLY A 53 -3.09 -13.26 9.41
N VAL A 54 -2.99 -12.63 8.24
CA VAL A 54 -4.10 -12.50 7.29
C VAL A 54 -4.28 -13.81 6.54
N LYS A 55 -5.49 -14.40 6.62
CA LYS A 55 -5.86 -15.63 5.91
C LYS A 55 -5.71 -15.47 4.40
N ARG A 56 -5.41 -16.57 3.69
CA ARG A 56 -5.19 -16.57 2.24
C ARG A 56 -6.30 -15.90 1.43
N GLU A 57 -7.56 -16.20 1.73
CA GLU A 57 -8.70 -15.61 1.00
C GLU A 57 -8.84 -14.11 1.27
N GLU A 58 -8.59 -13.68 2.49
CA GLU A 58 -8.62 -12.24 2.83
C GLU A 58 -7.46 -11.50 2.17
N ARG A 59 -6.28 -12.12 2.11
CA ARG A 59 -5.14 -11.59 1.37
C ARG A 59 -5.48 -11.38 -0.10
N ARG A 60 -6.16 -12.33 -0.76
CA ARG A 60 -6.60 -12.20 -2.15
C ARG A 60 -7.53 -11.00 -2.34
N LYS A 61 -8.52 -10.84 -1.46
CA LYS A 61 -9.42 -9.69 -1.49
C LYS A 61 -8.69 -8.36 -1.34
N VAL A 62 -7.76 -8.27 -0.40
CA VAL A 62 -6.95 -7.05 -0.21
C VAL A 62 -6.09 -6.74 -1.44
N GLN A 63 -5.50 -7.77 -2.07
CA GLN A 63 -4.74 -7.61 -3.31
C GLN A 63 -5.62 -7.17 -4.48
N GLU A 64 -6.83 -7.73 -4.62
CA GLU A 64 -7.79 -7.34 -5.64
C GLU A 64 -8.30 -5.91 -5.43
N LEU A 65 -8.62 -5.55 -4.19
CA LEU A 65 -8.99 -4.19 -3.79
C LEU A 65 -7.86 -3.22 -4.15
N PHE A 66 -6.64 -3.51 -3.73
CA PHE A 66 -5.49 -2.70 -4.07
C PHE A 66 -5.25 -2.62 -5.58
N ARG A 67 -5.51 -3.65 -6.37
CA ARG A 67 -5.29 -3.62 -7.82
C ARG A 67 -6.34 -2.77 -8.54
N ASN A 68 -7.61 -2.92 -8.17
CA ASN A 68 -8.73 -2.47 -8.97
C ASN A 68 -9.41 -1.21 -8.44
N ASP A 69 -9.37 -0.94 -7.13
CA ASP A 69 -10.00 0.23 -6.54
C ASP A 69 -9.08 1.45 -6.64
N PRO A 70 -9.48 2.55 -7.31
CA PRO A 70 -8.68 3.77 -7.38
C PRO A 70 -8.49 4.47 -6.02
N THR A 71 -9.35 4.20 -5.05
CA THR A 71 -9.27 4.74 -3.69
C THR A 71 -8.08 4.14 -2.94
N ALA A 72 -7.88 2.82 -3.06
CA ALA A 72 -6.79 2.09 -2.41
C ALA A 72 -5.44 2.40 -3.08
N ARG A 73 -4.68 3.34 -2.52
CA ARG A 73 -3.46 3.89 -3.13
C ARG A 73 -2.17 3.33 -2.55
N VAL A 74 -2.18 2.91 -1.29
CA VAL A 74 -1.00 2.38 -0.60
C VAL A 74 -1.30 1.01 -0.02
N LEU A 75 -0.43 0.04 -0.31
CA LEU A 75 -0.40 -1.26 0.36
C LEU A 75 0.79 -1.31 1.31
N VAL A 76 0.56 -1.51 2.60
CA VAL A 76 1.63 -1.76 3.58
C VAL A 76 1.65 -3.25 3.92
N ALA A 77 2.79 -3.93 3.76
CA ALA A 77 2.88 -5.36 4.00
C ALA A 77 4.11 -5.74 4.82
N THR A 78 4.00 -6.81 5.61
CA THR A 78 5.19 -7.42 6.22
C THR A 78 5.99 -8.20 5.17
N ASP A 79 7.31 -8.28 5.25
CA ASP A 79 8.15 -9.02 4.27
C ASP A 79 7.65 -10.45 4.00
N ALA A 80 7.40 -11.22 5.07
CA ALA A 80 6.86 -12.59 4.98
C ALA A 80 5.45 -12.66 4.37
N ALA A 81 4.71 -11.54 4.35
CA ALA A 81 3.41 -11.44 3.70
C ALA A 81 3.50 -10.82 2.29
N GLY A 82 4.64 -10.22 1.96
CA GLY A 82 4.99 -9.65 0.66
C GLY A 82 5.48 -10.67 -0.35
N GLU A 83 6.07 -11.77 0.11
CA GLU A 83 6.45 -12.88 -0.75
C GLU A 83 5.20 -13.40 -1.49
N GLY A 84 5.17 -13.19 -2.82
CA GLY A 84 4.07 -13.60 -3.70
C GLY A 84 3.14 -12.49 -4.17
N VAL A 85 3.30 -11.23 -3.75
CA VAL A 85 2.63 -10.11 -4.44
C VAL A 85 3.39 -9.79 -5.72
N ASN A 86 3.10 -10.55 -6.79
CA ASN A 86 3.65 -10.29 -8.13
C ASN A 86 3.01 -8.99 -8.68
N LEU A 87 3.62 -7.85 -8.37
CA LEU A 87 3.04 -6.51 -8.57
C LEU A 87 3.89 -5.68 -9.53
N GLN A 88 4.01 -6.16 -10.77
CA GLN A 88 4.68 -5.45 -11.86
C GLN A 88 4.10 -4.05 -12.19
N ASN A 89 3.05 -3.59 -11.49
CA ASN A 89 2.36 -2.32 -11.71
C ASN A 89 2.51 -1.29 -10.57
N ALA A 90 3.35 -1.54 -9.55
CA ALA A 90 3.50 -0.63 -8.42
C ALA A 90 4.94 -0.13 -8.26
N ASN A 91 5.09 1.11 -7.82
CA ASN A 91 6.37 1.66 -7.44
C ASN A 91 6.73 1.13 -6.04
N LEU A 92 7.87 0.44 -5.96
CA LEU A 92 8.33 -0.27 -4.77
C LEU A 92 9.11 0.69 -3.86
N MET A 93 8.71 0.79 -2.59
CA MET A 93 9.49 1.40 -1.52
C MET A 93 9.82 0.34 -0.46
N VAL A 94 11.11 0.08 -0.26
CA VAL A 94 11.63 -0.84 0.75
C VAL A 94 12.28 -0.01 1.85
N ASN A 95 12.07 -0.36 3.11
CA ASN A 95 12.71 0.27 4.25
C ASN A 95 13.24 -0.79 5.21
#